data_AF-V4AEW3-F1
#
_entry.id   AF-V4AEW3-F1
#
_cell.length_a   1.000
_cell.length_b   1.000
_cell.length_c   1.000
_cell.angle_alpha   90.00
_cell.angle_beta   90.00
_cell.angle_gamma   90.00
#
_symmetry.space_group_name_H-M   'P 1'
#
loop_
_entity.id
_entity.type
_entity.pdbx_description
1 polymer ?
#
loop_
_entity_poly.entity_id
_entity_poly.type
_entity_poly.pdbx_seq_one_letter_code
_entity_poly.pdbx_strand_id
1 'polypeptide(L)'
;MDDVTRTETMKFLEMMENLKLLNIYLDEEGKDAFETLKNKPDTSSWRKLAGIVLAQLILFNRRRAGEAERIEISQYLQGLKVGGEVQEDIYSSLSRFEKKLVETLNRVEIRGKRGRRVPILFTNAQKSRIDLLIQTRGKCDIDKKNIYVFARCGQSTTPLRSSDILRKFAKECGAKNPEHLTSTSLRKHIATVSQILSLKENEMDALAGFLGHDIRVHREFYRLP
;
A
#
# COMPACT_ATOMS: atom_id res chain seq x y z
N MET A 1 20.41 -21.78 24.35
CA MET A 1 19.08 -21.49 23.76
C MET A 1 19.20 -20.31 22.78
N ASP A 2 20.33 -20.21 22.08
CA ASP A 2 20.87 -18.90 21.63
C ASP A 2 21.16 -18.81 20.12
N ASP A 3 21.07 -19.92 19.37
CA ASP A 3 21.42 -19.95 17.95
C ASP A 3 20.18 -19.79 17.03
N VAL A 4 19.04 -20.32 17.48
CA VAL A 4 17.74 -20.22 16.78
C VAL A 4 17.23 -18.77 16.80
N THR A 5 17.27 -18.12 17.96
CA THR A 5 16.90 -16.71 18.16
C THR A 5 17.80 -15.76 17.37
N ARG A 6 19.09 -16.06 17.23
CA ARG A 6 20.05 -15.27 16.45
C ARG A 6 19.78 -15.38 14.95
N THR A 7 19.47 -16.58 14.46
CA THR A 7 19.12 -16.84 13.05
C THR A 7 17.80 -16.18 12.65
N GLU A 8 16.79 -16.22 13.53
CA GLU A 8 15.51 -15.54 13.30
C GLU A 8 15.64 -14.01 13.28
N THR A 9 16.47 -13.46 14.17
CA THR A 9 16.78 -12.03 14.22
C THR A 9 17.50 -11.56 12.95
N MET A 10 18.43 -12.36 12.43
CA MET A 10 19.15 -12.04 11.19
C MET A 10 18.22 -12.03 9.97
N LYS A 11 17.34 -13.04 9.84
CA LYS A 11 16.31 -13.09 8.79
C LYS A 11 15.33 -11.93 8.87
N PHE A 12 15.02 -11.48 10.09
CA PHE A 12 14.18 -10.32 10.32
C PHE A 12 14.81 -9.02 9.83
N LEU A 13 16.09 -8.78 10.14
CA LEU A 13 16.82 -7.59 9.70
C LEU A 13 16.93 -7.53 8.16
N GLU A 14 17.28 -8.65 7.53
CA GLU A 14 17.35 -8.76 6.07
C GLU A 14 16.00 -8.45 5.41
N MET A 15 14.90 -8.95 5.98
CA MET A 15 13.55 -8.63 5.50
C MET A 15 13.25 -7.13 5.63
N MET A 16 13.59 -6.49 6.74
CA MET A 16 13.36 -5.07 6.93
C MET A 16 14.14 -4.20 5.94
N GLU A 17 15.39 -4.57 5.65
CA GLU A 17 16.20 -3.94 4.60
C GLU A 17 15.53 -4.08 3.23
N ASN A 18 15.11 -5.30 2.87
CA ASN A 18 14.41 -5.58 1.62
C ASN A 18 13.09 -4.81 1.48
N LEU A 19 12.34 -4.65 2.56
CA LEU A 19 11.11 -3.85 2.57
C LEU A 19 11.39 -2.37 2.41
N LYS A 20 12.47 -1.86 3.01
CA LYS A 20 12.89 -0.48 2.82
C LYS A 20 13.29 -0.24 1.37
N LEU A 21 14.09 -1.14 0.78
CA LEU A 21 14.48 -1.07 -0.64
C LEU A 21 13.25 -1.07 -1.56
N LEU A 22 12.30 -1.98 -1.32
CA LEU A 22 11.08 -2.06 -2.11
C LEU A 22 10.23 -0.79 -1.99
N ASN A 23 10.09 -0.21 -0.79
CA ASN A 23 9.33 1.03 -0.61
C ASN A 23 9.98 2.22 -1.32
N ILE A 24 11.31 2.37 -1.22
CA ILE A 24 12.05 3.44 -1.91
C ILE A 24 11.85 3.29 -3.43
N TYR A 25 12.11 2.09 -3.95
CA TYR A 25 11.94 1.77 -5.37
C TYR A 25 10.53 2.11 -5.88
N LEU A 26 9.48 1.69 -5.15
CA LEU A 26 8.10 1.95 -5.55
C LEU A 26 7.72 3.44 -5.50
N ASP A 27 8.29 4.21 -4.57
CA ASP A 27 8.01 5.65 -4.49
C ASP A 27 8.65 6.42 -5.65
N GLU A 28 9.93 6.14 -5.94
CA GLU A 28 10.68 6.74 -7.04
C GLU A 28 10.05 6.39 -8.39
N GLU A 29 9.92 5.09 -8.70
CA GLU A 29 9.32 4.62 -9.94
C GLU A 29 7.86 5.04 -10.08
N GLY A 30 7.15 5.21 -8.95
CA GLY A 30 5.76 5.65 -8.93
C GLY A 30 5.58 7.10 -9.35
N LYS A 31 6.57 7.97 -9.10
CA LYS A 31 6.55 9.37 -9.59
C LYS A 31 6.77 9.40 -11.10
N ASP A 32 7.77 8.67 -11.57
CA ASP A 32 8.10 8.61 -13.00
C ASP A 32 6.99 7.95 -13.83
N ALA A 33 6.42 6.85 -13.33
CA ALA A 33 5.32 6.17 -14.00
C ALA A 33 4.05 7.03 -14.04
N PHE A 34 3.81 7.86 -13.02
CA PHE A 34 2.67 8.79 -12.99
C PHE A 34 2.82 9.85 -14.08
N GLU A 35 3.96 10.53 -14.15
CA GLU A 35 4.21 11.54 -15.19
C GLU A 35 4.23 10.93 -16.59
N THR A 36 4.78 9.72 -16.74
CA THR A 36 4.77 8.98 -18.02
C THR A 36 3.34 8.72 -18.49
N LEU A 37 2.49 8.15 -17.63
CA LEU A 37 1.09 7.86 -17.98
C LEU A 37 0.30 9.14 -18.26
N LYS A 38 0.53 10.19 -17.47
CA LYS A 38 -0.14 11.48 -17.60
C LYS A 38 0.16 12.14 -18.95
N ASN A 39 1.43 12.13 -19.37
CA ASN A 39 1.88 12.78 -20.59
C ASN A 39 1.63 11.93 -21.85
N LYS A 40 1.86 10.62 -21.76
CA LYS A 40 1.68 9.68 -22.88
C LYS A 40 0.96 8.41 -22.42
N PRO A 41 -0.38 8.44 -22.41
CA PRO A 41 -1.16 7.28 -22.02
C PRO A 41 -1.01 6.15 -23.04
N ASP A 42 -0.50 5.01 -22.58
CA ASP A 42 -0.44 3.77 -23.33
C ASP A 42 -0.58 2.56 -22.39
N THR A 43 -0.70 1.37 -22.98
CA THR A 43 -0.91 0.12 -22.22
C THR A 43 0.25 -0.19 -21.27
N SER A 44 1.49 0.13 -21.65
CA SER A 44 2.69 -0.16 -20.86
C SER A 44 2.80 0.79 -19.67
N SER A 45 2.65 2.10 -19.91
CA SER A 45 2.70 3.13 -18.87
C SER A 45 1.57 2.94 -17.85
N TRP A 46 0.38 2.58 -18.31
CA TRP A 46 -0.75 2.26 -17.45
C TRP A 46 -0.47 1.03 -16.57
N ARG A 47 0.01 -0.06 -17.17
CA ARG A 47 0.31 -1.31 -16.46
C ARG A 47 1.41 -1.12 -15.42
N LYS A 48 2.43 -0.30 -15.72
CA LYS A 48 3.51 0.03 -14.79
C LYS A 48 2.96 0.76 -13.57
N LEU A 49 2.23 1.86 -13.77
CA LEU A 49 1.65 2.62 -12.66
C LEU A 49 0.65 1.79 -11.86
N ALA A 50 -0.23 1.03 -12.53
CA ALA A 50 -1.21 0.15 -11.87
C ALA A 50 -0.53 -0.89 -10.99
N GLY A 51 0.54 -1.51 -11.47
CA GLY A 51 1.35 -2.43 -10.68
C GLY A 51 1.94 -1.75 -9.45
N ILE A 52 2.60 -0.60 -9.62
CA ILE A 52 3.27 0.12 -8.53
C ILE A 52 2.27 0.49 -7.43
N VAL A 53 1.14 1.09 -7.81
CA VAL A 53 0.11 1.51 -6.84
C VAL A 53 -0.49 0.29 -6.14
N LEU A 54 -0.75 -0.81 -6.85
CA LEU A 54 -1.23 -2.05 -6.23
C LEU A 54 -0.22 -2.58 -5.20
N ALA A 55 1.07 -2.59 -5.51
CA ALA A 55 2.11 -3.01 -4.59
C ALA A 55 2.18 -2.08 -3.36
N GLN A 56 2.13 -0.76 -3.56
CA GLN A 56 2.10 0.22 -2.49
C GLN A 56 0.89 0.03 -1.58
N LEU A 57 -0.31 -0.20 -2.14
CA LEU A 57 -1.50 -0.47 -1.34
C LEU A 57 -1.37 -1.76 -0.53
N ILE A 58 -0.78 -2.81 -1.09
CA ILE A 58 -0.58 -4.08 -0.38
C ILE A 58 0.41 -3.90 0.77
N LEU A 59 1.52 -3.17 0.54
CA LEU A 59 2.53 -2.87 1.56
C LEU A 59 1.97 -1.97 2.67
N PHE A 60 1.21 -0.94 2.29
CA PHE A 60 0.64 0.04 3.21
C PHE A 60 -0.47 -0.58 4.07
N ASN A 61 -1.43 -1.26 3.43
CA ASN A 61 -2.56 -1.84 4.13
C ASN A 61 -2.23 -3.15 4.80
N ARG A 62 -1.11 -3.80 4.44
CA ARG A 62 -0.62 -4.99 5.14
C ARG A 62 -1.66 -6.13 5.16
N ARG A 63 -2.64 -6.07 4.25
CA ARG A 63 -3.87 -6.89 4.13
C ARG A 63 -3.67 -8.03 3.13
N ARG A 64 -4.69 -8.87 2.90
CA ARG A 64 -4.51 -10.02 1.98
C ARG A 64 -4.34 -9.43 0.59
N ALA A 65 -3.29 -9.79 -0.13
CA ALA A 65 -3.05 -9.29 -1.49
C ALA A 65 -4.30 -9.37 -2.40
N GLY A 66 -5.08 -10.44 -2.25
CA GLY A 66 -6.34 -10.64 -2.97
C GLY A 66 -7.47 -9.63 -2.68
N GLU A 67 -7.34 -8.81 -1.63
CA GLU A 67 -8.32 -7.77 -1.28
C GLU A 67 -8.03 -6.48 -2.06
N ALA A 68 -6.77 -6.05 -2.13
CA ALA A 68 -6.37 -4.83 -2.84
C ALA A 68 -6.49 -4.94 -4.37
N GLU A 69 -6.24 -6.12 -4.96
CA GLU A 69 -6.42 -6.30 -6.41
C GLU A 69 -7.89 -6.28 -6.85
N ARG A 70 -8.83 -6.54 -5.93
CA ARG A 70 -10.25 -6.67 -6.23
C ARG A 70 -11.05 -5.39 -5.98
N ILE A 71 -10.39 -4.26 -5.75
CA ILE A 71 -11.10 -2.98 -5.62
C ILE A 71 -11.84 -2.69 -6.93
N GLU A 72 -13.15 -2.57 -6.85
CA GLU A 72 -14.00 -2.14 -7.96
C GLU A 72 -14.01 -0.61 -8.06
N ILE A 73 -14.17 -0.08 -9.26
CA ILE A 73 -14.26 1.38 -9.49
C ILE A 73 -15.47 1.97 -8.75
N SER A 74 -16.61 1.27 -8.77
CA SER A 74 -17.82 1.68 -8.04
C SER A 74 -17.58 1.79 -6.54
N GLN A 75 -16.92 0.79 -5.95
CA GLN A 75 -16.56 0.76 -4.53
C GLN A 75 -15.60 1.88 -4.17
N TYR A 76 -14.61 2.13 -5.02
CA TYR A 76 -13.66 3.24 -4.82
C TYR A 76 -14.38 4.59 -4.81
N LEU A 77 -15.19 4.87 -5.84
CA LEU A 77 -15.90 6.14 -5.97
C LEU A 77 -16.95 6.35 -4.87
N GLN A 78 -17.67 5.30 -4.49
CA GLN A 78 -18.63 5.36 -3.38
C GLN A 78 -17.92 5.51 -2.04
N GLY A 79 -16.85 4.75 -1.83
CA GLY A 79 -16.07 4.76 -0.60
C GLY A 79 -15.42 6.11 -0.33
N LEU A 80 -14.95 6.83 -1.35
CA LEU A 80 -14.44 8.19 -1.18
C LEU A 80 -15.50 9.20 -0.71
N LYS A 81 -16.78 8.97 -1.02
CA LYS A 81 -17.87 9.84 -0.56
C LYS A 81 -18.24 9.57 0.90
N VAL A 82 -18.18 8.30 1.32
CA VAL A 82 -18.64 7.85 2.65
C VAL A 82 -17.49 7.81 3.66
N GLY A 83 -16.26 7.50 3.22
CA GLY A 83 -15.12 7.21 4.07
C GLY A 83 -14.48 8.40 4.78
N GLY A 84 -14.95 9.63 4.50
CA GLY A 84 -14.55 10.84 5.21
C GLY A 84 -15.32 11.08 6.52
N GLU A 85 -16.41 10.34 6.76
CA GLU A 85 -17.22 10.50 7.98
C GLU A 85 -16.71 9.55 9.08
N VAL A 86 -15.92 10.08 10.01
CA VAL A 86 -15.61 9.40 11.27
C VAL A 86 -16.60 9.90 12.32
N GLN A 87 -17.28 8.98 13.00
CA GLN A 87 -18.18 9.32 14.10
C GLN A 87 -17.42 10.12 15.16
N GLU A 88 -18.00 11.23 15.61
CA GLU A 88 -17.36 12.20 16.50
C GLU A 88 -16.91 11.56 17.83
N ASP A 89 -17.71 10.64 18.38
CA ASP A 89 -17.37 9.88 19.58
C ASP A 89 -16.11 9.03 19.40
N ILE A 90 -15.98 8.35 18.26
CA ILE A 90 -14.78 7.58 17.93
C ILE A 90 -13.60 8.53 17.74
N TYR A 91 -13.79 9.61 16.98
CA TYR A 91 -12.74 10.59 16.73
C TYR A 91 -12.20 11.20 18.03
N SER A 92 -13.08 11.54 18.97
CA SER A 92 -12.70 12.14 20.24
C SER A 92 -11.77 11.24 21.07
N SER A 93 -12.00 9.91 21.02
CA SER A 93 -11.24 8.86 21.72
C SER A 93 -9.87 8.56 21.12
N LEU A 94 -9.59 9.02 19.89
CA LEU A 94 -8.31 8.81 19.22
C LEU A 94 -7.19 9.67 19.82
N SER A 95 -5.98 9.11 19.84
CA SER A 95 -4.75 9.86 20.14
C SER A 95 -4.52 10.96 19.10
N ARG A 96 -3.68 11.95 19.45
CA ARG A 96 -3.31 13.05 18.53
C ARG A 96 -2.71 12.54 17.22
N PHE A 97 -1.97 11.43 17.29
CA PHE A 97 -1.37 10.80 16.13
C PHE A 97 -2.42 10.11 15.25
N GLU A 98 -3.32 9.33 15.84
CA GLU A 98 -4.40 8.65 15.12
C GLU A 98 -5.37 9.64 14.47
N LYS A 99 -5.69 10.75 15.16
CA LYS A 99 -6.45 11.87 14.57
C LYS A 99 -5.77 12.38 13.31
N LYS A 100 -4.44 12.56 13.34
CA LYS A 100 -3.69 13.01 12.17
C LYS A 100 -3.68 12.00 11.03
N LEU A 101 -3.62 10.71 11.34
CA LEU A 101 -3.73 9.66 10.32
C LEU A 101 -5.12 9.66 9.67
N VAL A 102 -6.18 9.82 10.47
CA VAL A 102 -7.56 9.92 9.95
C VAL A 102 -7.75 11.13 9.06
N GLU A 103 -7.18 12.29 9.42
CA GLU A 103 -7.24 13.51 8.61
C GLU A 103 -6.46 13.43 7.29
N THR A 104 -5.43 12.58 7.21
CA THR A 104 -4.48 12.56 6.07
C THR A 104 -4.68 11.38 5.13
N LEU A 105 -5.28 10.28 5.61
CA LEU A 105 -5.50 9.06 4.84
C LEU A 105 -6.93 8.99 4.31
N ASN A 106 -7.04 8.56 3.06
CA ASN A 106 -8.31 8.21 2.45
C ASN A 106 -8.68 6.79 2.83
N ARG A 107 -9.97 6.53 3.04
CA ARG A 107 -10.51 5.20 3.38
C ARG A 107 -11.58 4.78 2.39
N VAL A 108 -11.48 3.55 1.89
CA VAL A 108 -12.52 2.88 1.11
C VAL A 108 -12.83 1.54 1.75
N GLU A 109 -14.11 1.23 1.94
CA GLU A 109 -14.55 -0.10 2.38
C GLU A 109 -14.80 -1.01 1.19
N ILE A 110 -14.08 -2.13 1.12
CA ILE A 110 -14.31 -3.17 0.12
C ILE A 110 -15.00 -4.38 0.73
N ARG A 111 -15.68 -5.16 -0.11
CA ARG A 111 -16.34 -6.39 0.32
C ARG A 111 -15.33 -7.55 0.33
N GLY A 112 -14.96 -8.00 1.52
CA GLY A 112 -14.10 -9.15 1.74
C GLY A 112 -14.82 -10.49 1.61
N LYS A 113 -14.05 -11.58 1.81
CA LYS A 113 -14.59 -12.95 1.83
C LYS A 113 -15.64 -13.09 2.93
N ARG A 114 -16.78 -13.73 2.61
CA ARG A 114 -17.96 -13.87 3.50
C ARG A 114 -18.74 -12.57 3.76
N GLY A 115 -18.61 -11.56 2.89
CA GLY A 115 -19.43 -10.34 2.96
C GLY A 115 -18.99 -9.32 4.01
N ARG A 116 -17.91 -9.58 4.75
CA ARG A 116 -17.33 -8.63 5.72
C ARG A 116 -16.74 -7.42 4.99
N ARG A 117 -17.02 -6.21 5.45
CA ARG A 117 -16.39 -5.00 4.94
C ARG A 117 -14.98 -4.87 5.48
N VAL A 118 -14.07 -4.42 4.61
CA VAL A 118 -12.64 -4.33 4.88
C VAL A 118 -12.19 -2.92 4.47
N PRO A 119 -11.76 -2.06 5.41
CA PRO A 119 -11.14 -0.79 5.04
C PRO A 119 -9.80 -1.01 4.34
N ILE A 120 -9.62 -0.25 3.26
CA ILE A 120 -8.35 0.02 2.59
C ILE A 120 -8.07 1.51 2.77
N LEU A 121 -6.91 1.80 3.35
CA LEU A 121 -6.36 3.12 3.57
C LEU A 121 -5.33 3.47 2.49
N PHE A 122 -5.26 4.73 2.09
CA PHE A 122 -4.27 5.17 1.11
C PHE A 122 -4.01 6.68 1.20
N THR A 123 -2.81 7.10 0.83
CA THR A 123 -2.41 8.51 0.88
C THR A 123 -3.02 9.31 -0.28
N ASN A 124 -2.96 10.63 -0.20
CA ASN A 124 -3.41 11.51 -1.28
C ASN A 124 -2.61 11.30 -2.58
N ALA A 125 -1.32 10.99 -2.49
CA ALA A 125 -0.51 10.65 -3.66
C ALA A 125 -1.03 9.37 -4.33
N GLN A 126 -1.32 8.33 -3.54
CA GLN A 126 -1.90 7.08 -4.05
C GLN A 126 -3.29 7.31 -4.64
N LYS A 127 -4.13 8.14 -4.01
CA LYS A 127 -5.44 8.54 -4.53
C LYS A 127 -5.30 9.16 -5.93
N SER A 128 -4.43 10.16 -6.09
CA SER A 128 -4.21 10.84 -7.38
C SER A 128 -3.74 9.86 -8.47
N ARG A 129 -2.89 8.88 -8.13
CA ARG A 129 -2.46 7.83 -9.07
C ARG A 129 -3.63 6.93 -9.46
N ILE A 130 -4.50 6.54 -8.52
CA ILE A 130 -5.71 5.74 -8.80
C ILE A 130 -6.67 6.52 -9.70
N ASP A 131 -6.91 7.80 -9.40
CA ASP A 131 -7.76 8.66 -10.20
C ASP A 131 -7.24 8.75 -11.65
N LEU A 132 -5.93 8.93 -11.84
CA LEU A 132 -5.30 8.93 -13.17
C LEU A 132 -5.49 7.59 -13.90
N LEU A 133 -5.33 6.46 -13.20
CA LEU A 133 -5.55 5.13 -13.78
C LEU A 133 -6.99 4.97 -14.27
N ILE A 134 -7.98 5.44 -13.51
CA ILE A 134 -9.40 5.38 -13.89
C ILE A 134 -9.68 6.27 -15.10
N GLN A 135 -9.14 7.49 -15.12
CA GLN A 135 -9.35 8.46 -16.22
C GLN A 135 -8.73 8.01 -17.55
N THR A 136 -7.61 7.30 -17.51
CA THR A 136 -6.84 6.93 -18.71
C THR A 136 -7.23 5.58 -19.32
N ARG A 137 -8.13 4.80 -18.69
CA ARG A 137 -8.53 3.45 -19.15
C ARG A 137 -8.90 3.38 -20.63
N GLY A 138 -9.65 4.37 -21.12
CA GLY A 138 -10.10 4.41 -22.52
C GLY A 138 -8.97 4.56 -23.55
N LYS A 139 -7.76 4.91 -23.12
CA LYS A 139 -6.57 5.10 -23.96
C LYS A 139 -5.54 3.97 -23.83
N CYS A 140 -5.71 3.05 -22.88
CA CYS A 140 -4.68 2.11 -22.45
C CYS A 140 -5.06 0.63 -22.61
N ASP A 141 -5.90 0.32 -23.61
CA ASP A 141 -6.35 -1.03 -23.93
C ASP A 141 -6.97 -1.76 -22.70
N ILE A 142 -7.86 -1.06 -21.98
CA ILE A 142 -8.61 -1.67 -20.87
C ILE A 142 -10.03 -1.98 -21.34
N ASP A 143 -10.44 -3.24 -21.22
CA ASP A 143 -11.80 -3.67 -21.52
C ASP A 143 -12.81 -2.88 -20.66
N LYS A 144 -13.84 -2.32 -21.30
CA LYS A 144 -14.94 -1.57 -20.65
C LYS A 144 -15.73 -2.45 -19.66
N LYS A 145 -15.73 -3.77 -19.85
CA LYS A 145 -16.36 -4.75 -18.95
C LYS A 145 -15.51 -5.03 -17.71
N ASN A 146 -14.25 -4.63 -17.69
CA ASN A 146 -13.40 -4.80 -16.52
C ASN A 146 -13.75 -3.72 -15.47
N ILE A 147 -14.30 -4.15 -14.34
CA ILE A 147 -14.79 -3.26 -13.27
C ILE A 147 -13.71 -2.90 -12.25
N TYR A 148 -12.54 -3.54 -12.30
CA TYR A 148 -11.50 -3.38 -11.29
C TYR A 148 -10.67 -2.12 -11.56
N VAL A 149 -10.28 -1.44 -10.47
CA VAL A 149 -9.32 -0.33 -10.51
C VAL A 149 -8.02 -0.80 -11.15
N PHE A 150 -7.46 -1.90 -10.64
CA PHE A 150 -6.25 -2.54 -11.16
C PHE A 150 -6.59 -3.61 -12.20
N ALA A 151 -7.23 -3.20 -13.29
CA ALA A 151 -7.60 -4.08 -14.41
C ALA A 151 -6.39 -4.67 -15.14
N ARG A 152 -6.55 -5.88 -15.70
CA ARG A 152 -5.61 -6.41 -16.69
C ARG A 152 -5.95 -5.85 -18.07
N CYS A 153 -4.94 -5.34 -18.79
CA CYS A 153 -5.10 -4.86 -20.16
C CYS A 153 -5.47 -5.99 -21.15
N GLY A 154 -5.96 -5.58 -22.32
CA GLY A 154 -6.53 -6.43 -23.37
C GLY A 154 -7.99 -6.81 -23.10
N GLN A 155 -8.47 -7.83 -23.81
CA GLN A 155 -9.81 -8.41 -23.66
C GLN A 155 -9.91 -9.26 -22.37
N SER A 156 -9.73 -8.62 -21.21
CA SER A 156 -9.74 -9.28 -19.91
C SER A 156 -10.65 -8.55 -18.93
N THR A 157 -11.47 -9.32 -18.22
CA THR A 157 -12.35 -8.84 -17.15
C THR A 157 -11.79 -9.10 -15.75
N THR A 158 -10.53 -9.53 -15.66
CA THR A 158 -9.87 -9.87 -14.40
C THR A 158 -8.94 -8.76 -13.91
N PRO A 159 -8.66 -8.66 -12.60
CA PRO A 159 -7.67 -7.72 -12.10
C PRO A 159 -6.24 -8.22 -12.36
N LEU A 160 -5.27 -7.33 -12.16
CA LEU A 160 -3.86 -7.69 -12.03
C LEU A 160 -3.67 -8.68 -10.88
N ARG A 161 -2.75 -9.62 -11.05
CA ARG A 161 -2.40 -10.58 -10.00
C ARG A 161 -1.33 -9.98 -9.10
N SER A 162 -1.71 -9.69 -7.86
CA SER A 162 -0.81 -9.12 -6.86
C SER A 162 0.48 -9.92 -6.65
N SER A 163 0.38 -11.25 -6.70
CA SER A 163 1.55 -12.15 -6.54
C SER A 163 2.60 -11.93 -7.62
N ASP A 164 2.16 -11.69 -8.86
CA ASP A 164 3.06 -11.49 -10.00
C ASP A 164 3.71 -10.11 -9.92
N ILE A 165 2.93 -9.10 -9.52
CA ILE A 165 3.41 -7.73 -9.31
C ILE A 165 4.46 -7.66 -8.20
N LEU A 166 4.17 -8.24 -7.03
CA LEU A 166 5.11 -8.23 -5.90
C LEU A 166 6.40 -8.97 -6.26
N ARG A 167 6.29 -10.14 -6.89
CA ARG A 167 7.47 -10.92 -7.34
C ARG A 167 8.30 -10.16 -8.38
N LYS A 168 7.66 -9.41 -9.27
CA LYS A 168 8.34 -8.56 -10.24
C LYS A 168 9.15 -7.48 -9.52
N PHE A 169 8.51 -6.68 -8.68
CA PHE A 169 9.19 -5.55 -8.03
C PHE A 169 10.20 -5.98 -6.97
N ALA A 170 10.00 -7.11 -6.30
CA ALA A 170 11.01 -7.68 -5.41
C ALA A 170 12.33 -7.97 -6.15
N LYS A 171 12.26 -8.41 -7.42
CA LYS A 171 13.44 -8.61 -8.25
C LYS A 171 14.04 -7.30 -8.74
N GLU A 172 13.18 -6.36 -9.17
CA GLU A 172 13.62 -5.07 -9.72
C GLU A 172 14.24 -4.15 -8.66
N CYS A 173 13.80 -4.23 -7.40
CA CYS A 173 14.33 -3.40 -6.31
C CYS A 173 15.66 -3.91 -5.72
N GLY A 174 16.23 -5.00 -6.25
CA GLY A 174 17.50 -5.56 -5.78
C GLY A 174 17.45 -6.21 -4.39
N ALA A 175 16.27 -6.68 -3.95
CA ALA A 175 16.15 -7.35 -2.67
C ALA A 175 16.97 -8.65 -2.63
N LYS A 176 17.58 -8.93 -1.47
CA LYS A 176 18.18 -10.24 -1.20
C LYS A 176 17.06 -11.27 -1.05
N ASN A 177 17.15 -12.42 -1.72
CA ASN A 177 16.14 -13.47 -1.64
C ASN A 177 14.70 -12.97 -1.96
N PRO A 178 14.46 -12.44 -3.17
CA PRO A 178 13.20 -11.80 -3.54
C PRO A 178 11.96 -12.73 -3.45
N GLU A 179 12.16 -14.04 -3.47
CA GLU A 179 11.15 -15.07 -3.21
C GLU A 179 10.54 -15.00 -1.81
N HIS A 180 11.21 -14.34 -0.86
CA HIS A 180 10.70 -14.11 0.49
C HIS A 180 9.85 -12.84 0.59
N LEU A 181 9.86 -11.93 -0.39
CA LEU A 181 8.99 -10.75 -0.45
C LEU A 181 7.60 -11.09 -1.02
N THR A 182 6.86 -11.94 -0.30
CA THR A 182 5.49 -12.32 -0.66
C THR A 182 4.47 -11.69 0.27
N SER A 183 3.22 -11.56 -0.20
CA SER A 183 2.10 -11.10 0.64
C SER A 183 1.88 -11.93 1.91
N THR A 184 2.25 -13.21 1.89
CA THR A 184 2.19 -14.10 3.06
C THR A 184 3.33 -13.81 4.04
N SER A 185 4.54 -13.61 3.54
CA SER A 185 5.71 -13.25 4.34
C SER A 185 5.49 -11.90 5.03
N LEU A 186 5.07 -10.89 4.27
CA LEU A 186 4.69 -9.57 4.77
C LEU A 186 3.73 -9.68 5.97
N ARG A 187 2.64 -10.46 5.83
CA ARG A 187 1.66 -10.68 6.91
C ARG A 187 2.27 -11.31 8.15
N LYS A 188 3.11 -12.34 8.00
CA LYS A 188 3.74 -13.03 9.13
C LYS A 188 4.63 -12.06 9.91
N HIS A 189 5.41 -11.25 9.22
CA HIS A 189 6.32 -10.30 9.85
C HIS A 189 5.60 -9.19 10.60
N ILE A 190 4.41 -8.76 10.17
CA ILE A 190 3.63 -7.78 10.93
C ILE A 190 3.19 -8.33 12.27
N ALA A 191 2.77 -9.60 12.34
CA ALA A 191 2.44 -10.21 13.63
C ALA A 191 3.66 -10.18 14.57
N THR A 192 4.85 -10.45 14.04
CA THR A 192 6.12 -10.39 14.78
C THR A 192 6.51 -8.97 15.17
N VAL A 193 6.41 -7.99 14.26
CA VAL A 193 6.73 -6.58 14.53
C VAL A 193 5.73 -5.98 15.51
N SER A 194 4.43 -6.25 15.36
CA SER A 194 3.42 -5.79 16.31
C SER A 194 3.61 -6.41 17.69
N GLN A 195 4.04 -7.68 17.79
CA GLN A 195 4.45 -8.27 19.06
C GLN A 195 5.68 -7.58 19.66
N ILE A 196 6.69 -7.24 18.85
CA ILE A 196 7.92 -6.58 19.29
C ILE A 196 7.69 -5.09 19.64
N LEU A 197 6.84 -4.38 18.89
CA LEU A 197 6.46 -2.98 19.13
C LEU A 197 5.50 -2.87 20.31
N SER A 198 4.59 -3.84 20.50
CA SER A 198 3.79 -3.94 21.73
C SER A 198 4.65 -4.16 22.98
N LEU A 199 5.95 -4.43 22.83
CA LEU A 199 6.94 -4.53 23.91
C LEU A 199 7.84 -3.28 24.02
N LYS A 200 7.69 -2.25 23.17
CA LYS A 200 8.50 -1.02 23.19
C LYS A 200 7.63 0.23 22.96
N GLU A 201 7.52 1.08 23.98
CA GLU A 201 6.70 2.31 24.03
C GLU A 201 7.01 3.39 22.97
N ASN A 202 8.01 3.20 22.09
CA ASN A 202 8.38 4.19 21.06
C ASN A 202 7.75 3.87 19.70
N GLU A 203 6.42 3.84 19.67
CA GLU A 203 5.59 3.41 18.55
C GLU A 203 5.69 4.35 17.31
N MET A 204 6.07 5.60 17.51
CA MET A 204 5.95 6.67 16.51
C MET A 204 7.10 6.72 15.50
N ASP A 205 8.35 6.54 15.93
CA ASP A 205 9.52 6.59 15.02
C ASP A 205 9.57 5.37 14.09
N ALA A 206 9.18 4.21 14.63
CA ALA A 206 9.05 2.98 13.86
C ALA A 206 7.95 3.10 12.79
N LEU A 207 6.85 3.79 13.09
CA LEU A 207 5.76 4.03 12.15
C LEU A 207 6.10 5.14 11.13
N ALA A 208 6.76 6.22 11.54
CA ALA A 208 7.19 7.31 10.66
C ALA A 208 8.23 6.84 9.62
N GLY A 209 9.19 6.02 10.04
CA GLY A 209 10.12 5.34 9.12
C GLY A 209 9.41 4.35 8.19
N PHE A 210 8.29 3.77 8.64
CA PHE A 210 7.49 2.83 7.86
C PHE A 210 6.53 3.51 6.86
N LEU A 211 6.03 4.70 7.17
CA LEU A 211 5.04 5.44 6.37
C LEU A 211 5.67 6.39 5.32
N GLY A 212 6.99 6.40 5.18
CA GLY A 212 7.73 6.89 4.02
C GLY A 212 7.18 8.16 3.34
N HIS A 213 7.73 9.31 3.70
CA HIS A 213 7.66 10.61 2.99
C HIS A 213 6.35 11.43 3.01
N ASP A 214 5.17 10.87 3.28
CA ASP A 214 3.93 11.68 3.37
C ASP A 214 3.70 12.27 4.78
N ILE A 215 4.28 11.63 5.80
CA ILE A 215 4.38 12.17 7.15
C ILE A 215 5.73 12.89 7.27
N ARG A 216 5.85 14.06 6.64
CA ARG A 216 6.87 15.02 7.06
C ARG A 216 6.43 15.59 8.42
N VAL A 217 6.47 14.78 9.48
CA VAL A 217 6.55 15.38 10.81
C VAL A 217 7.94 16.00 10.87
N HIS A 218 7.98 17.30 10.60
CA HIS A 218 9.14 18.12 10.85
C HIS A 218 9.68 17.79 12.24
N ARG A 219 10.98 17.51 12.32
CA ARG A 219 11.75 17.33 13.56
C ARG A 219 11.58 18.48 14.56
N GLU A 220 10.97 19.59 14.16
CA GLU A 220 10.69 20.78 14.99
C GLU A 220 9.61 20.56 16.05
N PHE A 221 8.73 19.55 15.94
CA PHE A 221 7.79 19.24 17.04
C PHE A 221 8.39 18.36 18.14
N TYR A 222 9.63 17.90 17.97
CA TYR A 222 10.28 16.89 18.84
C TYR A 222 11.32 17.44 19.80
N ARG A 223 11.45 18.76 19.91
CA ARG A 223 12.26 19.35 20.97
C ARG A 223 11.43 20.36 21.74
N LEU A 224 11.15 20.03 23.01
CA LEU A 224 11.34 20.86 24.22
C LEU A 224 10.39 20.39 25.33
N PRO A 225 10.75 20.57 26.61
CA PRO A 225 11.95 20.15 27.35
C PRO A 225 11.82 18.76 27.98
#